data_AF-A0A7R9V2T9-F1
#
_entry.id   AF-A0A7R9V2T9-F1
#
_cell.length_a   1.000
_cell.length_b   1.000
_cell.length_c   1.000
_cell.angle_alpha   90.00
_cell.angle_beta   90.00
_cell.angle_gamma   90.00
#
_symmetry.space_group_name_H-M   'P 1'
#
loop_
_entity.id
_entity.type
_entity.pdbx_description
1 polymer ?
#
loop_
_entity_poly.entity_id
_entity_poly.type
_entity_poly.pdbx_seq_one_letter_code
_entity_poly.pdbx_strand_id
1 'polypeptide(L)'
;AVQARLERVWAMLRVPLLSRLDMVLEYTARERVLQFGEGLALWEAAAGAVTRREGMLSRLAALQKGLEDGTLQRLEVGPTMALCRELVEVTAQVRQLERDLAVRHGSRLTLGGRPYPGLHEETLDAPHLIKFMQYVAQYDGPVHIVPE
;
A
#
# COMPACT_ATOMS: atom_id res chain seq x y z
N ALA A 1 -4.65 12.05 21.84
CA ALA A 1 -6.07 11.70 22.05
C ALA A 1 -6.52 10.69 20.98
N VAL A 2 -7.52 9.87 21.29
CA VAL A 2 -8.10 8.87 20.37
C VAL A 2 -8.57 9.48 19.05
N GLN A 3 -9.26 10.62 19.10
CA GLN A 3 -9.79 11.30 17.94
C GLN A 3 -8.69 11.65 16.91
N ALA A 4 -7.57 12.20 17.37
CA ALA A 4 -6.45 12.54 16.49
C ALA A 4 -5.84 11.31 15.78
N ARG A 5 -5.86 10.13 16.43
CA ARG A 5 -5.41 8.88 15.81
C ARG A 5 -6.35 8.45 14.69
N LEU A 6 -7.66 8.51 14.93
CA LEU A 6 -8.69 8.22 13.92
C LEU A 6 -8.61 9.18 12.73
N GLU A 7 -8.44 10.48 12.98
CA GLU A 7 -8.29 11.49 11.93
C GLU A 7 -7.09 11.19 11.02
N ARG A 8 -5.96 10.74 11.59
CA ARG A 8 -4.79 10.31 10.80
C ARG A 8 -5.10 9.09 9.94
N VAL A 9 -5.74 8.06 10.51
CA VAL A 9 -6.17 6.87 9.75
C VAL A 9 -7.09 7.27 8.60
N TRP A 10 -8.10 8.11 8.87
CA TRP A 10 -9.04 8.58 7.87
C TRP A 10 -8.38 9.38 6.75
N ALA A 11 -7.41 10.23 7.09
CA ALA A 11 -6.65 10.99 6.12
C ALA A 11 -5.81 10.06 5.22
N MET A 12 -5.06 9.14 5.82
CA MET A 12 -4.18 8.20 5.10
C MET A 12 -4.96 7.27 4.17
N LEU A 13 -6.09 6.73 4.65
CA LEU A 13 -6.94 5.82 3.87
C LEU A 13 -7.96 6.56 3.00
N ARG A 14 -8.00 7.90 3.03
CA ARG A 14 -8.98 8.73 2.31
C ARG A 14 -10.42 8.27 2.58
N VAL A 15 -10.74 8.00 3.85
CA VAL A 15 -12.04 7.44 4.24
C VAL A 15 -13.16 8.46 3.96
N PRO A 16 -14.19 8.08 3.18
CA PRO A 16 -15.35 8.94 2.92
C PRO A 16 -16.04 9.38 4.20
N LEU A 17 -16.57 10.60 4.23
CA LEU A 17 -17.16 11.19 5.44
C LEU A 17 -18.24 10.29 6.08
N LEU A 18 -19.12 9.71 5.25
CA LEU A 18 -20.19 8.82 5.73
C LEU A 18 -19.63 7.56 6.41
N SER A 19 -18.59 6.95 5.84
CA SER A 19 -17.95 5.76 6.40
C SER A 19 -17.17 6.04 7.69
N ARG A 20 -16.80 7.31 7.96
CA ARG A 20 -16.15 7.67 9.24
C ARG A 20 -17.10 7.48 10.42
N LEU A 21 -18.40 7.75 10.22
CA LEU A 21 -19.40 7.58 11.26
C LEU A 21 -19.58 6.11 11.63
N ASP A 22 -19.67 5.23 10.63
CA ASP A 22 -19.73 3.77 10.85
C ASP A 22 -18.53 3.28 11.65
N MET A 23 -17.34 3.76 11.27
CA MET A 23 -16.08 3.47 11.95
C MET A 23 -15.94 4.13 13.33
N VAL A 24 -16.82 5.04 13.74
CA VAL A 24 -16.91 5.50 15.14
C VAL A 24 -17.89 4.63 15.89
N LEU A 25 -19.06 4.37 15.29
CA LEU A 25 -20.14 3.57 15.85
C LEU A 25 -19.71 2.14 16.18
N GLU A 26 -18.90 1.50 15.31
CA GLU A 26 -18.32 0.18 15.52
C GLU A 26 -17.50 0.06 16.82
N TYR A 27 -16.98 1.18 17.32
CA TYR A 27 -16.07 1.20 18.45
C TYR A 27 -16.57 1.95 19.69
N THR A 28 -17.63 2.75 19.54
CA THR A 28 -18.34 3.37 20.68
C THR A 28 -19.38 2.45 21.32
N ALA A 29 -19.67 1.29 20.72
CA ALA A 29 -20.52 0.27 21.35
C ALA A 29 -19.91 -0.18 22.70
N ARG A 30 -20.73 -0.16 23.75
CA ARG A 30 -20.32 -0.32 25.16
C ARG A 30 -19.53 -1.61 25.41
N GLU A 31 -19.72 -2.66 24.61
CA GLU A 31 -19.00 -3.93 24.74
C GLU A 31 -17.59 -3.95 24.09
N ARG A 32 -17.23 -2.96 23.26
CA ARG A 32 -15.96 -2.95 22.47
C ARG A 32 -14.94 -1.89 22.89
N VAL A 33 -15.21 -1.11 23.93
CA VAL A 33 -14.30 -0.07 24.42
C VAL A 33 -12.91 -0.63 24.79
N LEU A 34 -12.84 -1.86 25.30
CA LEU A 34 -11.57 -2.54 25.60
C LEU A 34 -10.84 -3.04 24.34
N GLN A 35 -11.59 -3.42 23.29
CA GLN A 35 -11.04 -3.86 22.01
C GLN A 35 -10.70 -2.68 21.07
N PHE A 36 -11.15 -1.48 21.42
CA PHE A 36 -10.94 -0.29 20.61
C PHE A 36 -9.45 0.08 20.46
N GLY A 37 -8.68 -0.07 21.54
CA GLY A 37 -7.24 0.21 21.50
C GLY A 37 -6.50 -0.69 20.50
N GLU A 38 -6.83 -1.98 20.51
CA GLU A 38 -6.26 -2.98 19.60
C GLU A 38 -6.76 -2.80 18.17
N GLY A 39 -8.06 -2.57 17.99
CA GLY A 39 -8.63 -2.31 16.66
C GLY A 39 -8.07 -1.05 16.01
N LEU A 40 -7.91 0.03 16.78
CA LEU A 40 -7.30 1.26 16.30
C LEU A 40 -5.82 1.07 15.93
N ALA A 41 -5.07 0.29 16.72
CA ALA A 41 -3.68 -0.04 16.38
C ALA A 41 -3.60 -0.86 15.07
N LEU A 42 -4.54 -1.78 14.85
CA LEU A 42 -4.62 -2.56 13.62
C LEU A 42 -4.96 -1.67 12.41
N TRP A 43 -5.88 -0.72 12.56
CA TRP A 43 -6.19 0.29 11.54
C TRP A 43 -5.00 1.21 11.23
N GLU A 44 -4.25 1.64 12.25
CA GLU A 44 -3.04 2.43 12.07
C GLU A 44 -1.96 1.64 11.31
N ALA A 45 -1.78 0.36 11.65
CA ALA A 45 -0.88 -0.53 10.93
C ALA A 45 -1.30 -0.70 9.46
N ALA A 46 -2.60 -0.90 9.21
CA ALA A 46 -3.16 -1.01 7.86
C ALA A 46 -2.95 0.29 7.06
N ALA A 47 -3.26 1.45 7.64
CA ALA A 47 -3.05 2.75 7.01
C ALA A 47 -1.58 2.98 6.65
N GLY A 48 -0.65 2.67 7.57
CA GLY A 48 0.79 2.76 7.33
C GLY A 48 1.27 1.86 6.20
N ALA A 49 0.85 0.59 6.19
CA ALA A 49 1.21 -0.37 5.16
C ALA A 49 0.65 0.03 3.78
N VAL A 50 -0.61 0.49 3.73
CA VAL A 50 -1.24 1.01 2.51
C VAL A 50 -0.46 2.20 1.97
N THR A 51 -0.16 3.19 2.81
CA THR A 51 0.56 4.41 2.41
C THR A 51 1.95 4.08 1.87
N ARG A 52 2.70 3.18 2.54
CA ARG A 52 4.00 2.70 2.06
C ARG A 52 3.89 2.01 0.70
N ARG A 53 2.92 1.10 0.55
CA ARG A 53 2.68 0.38 -0.70
C ARG A 53 2.38 1.34 -1.86
N GLU A 54 1.47 2.30 -1.66
CA GLU A 54 1.10 3.28 -2.69
C GLU A 54 2.28 4.19 -3.07
N GLY A 55 3.09 4.61 -2.08
CA GLY A 55 4.31 5.36 -2.34
C GLY A 55 5.34 4.58 -3.16
N MET A 56 5.52 3.29 -2.89
CA MET A 56 6.41 2.42 -3.67
C MET A 56 5.90 2.18 -5.09
N LEU A 57 4.60 1.94 -5.26
CA LEU A 57 3.99 1.79 -6.58
C LEU A 57 4.14 3.06 -7.41
N SER A 58 3.91 4.23 -6.81
CA SER A 58 4.10 5.51 -7.49
C SER A 58 5.55 5.70 -7.92
N ARG A 59 6.53 5.33 -7.08
CA ARG A 59 7.96 5.37 -7.43
C ARG A 59 8.29 4.42 -8.59
N LEU A 60 7.82 3.17 -8.54
CA LEU A 60 8.05 2.21 -9.63
C LEU A 60 7.41 2.65 -10.94
N ALA A 61 6.17 3.15 -10.90
CA ALA A 61 5.50 3.68 -12.08
C ALA A 61 6.26 4.88 -12.69
N ALA A 62 6.84 5.74 -11.86
CA ALA A 62 7.67 6.85 -12.32
C ALA A 62 8.98 6.37 -12.97
N LEU A 63 9.62 5.33 -12.42
CA LEU A 63 10.81 4.72 -13.02
C LEU A 63 10.48 4.07 -14.37
N GLN A 64 9.41 3.29 -14.43
CA GLN A 64 8.96 2.65 -15.68
C GLN A 64 8.64 3.69 -16.75
N LYS A 65 7.82 4.69 -16.43
CA LYS A 65 7.50 5.77 -17.36
C LYS A 65 8.74 6.54 -17.81
N GLY A 66 9.66 6.82 -16.88
CA GLY A 66 10.91 7.50 -17.20
C GLY A 66 11.80 6.71 -18.17
N LEU A 67 11.78 5.38 -18.05
CA LEU A 67 12.49 4.45 -18.92
C LEU A 67 11.84 4.34 -20.31
N GLU A 68 10.51 4.30 -20.38
CA GLU A 68 9.72 4.24 -21.62
C GLU A 68 9.80 5.55 -22.42
N ASP A 69 9.66 6.70 -21.75
CA ASP A 69 9.65 8.02 -22.38
C ASP A 69 11.07 8.60 -22.58
N GLY A 70 12.12 7.89 -22.11
CA GLY A 70 13.52 8.33 -22.21
C GLY A 70 13.87 9.57 -21.38
N THR A 71 13.03 9.95 -20.42
CA THR A 71 13.26 11.11 -19.53
C THR A 71 14.17 10.75 -18.36
N LEU A 72 14.30 9.47 -18.05
CA LEU A 72 15.22 8.97 -17.03
C LEU A 72 16.65 8.94 -17.59
N GLN A 73 17.58 9.64 -16.97
CA GLN A 73 18.98 9.63 -17.44
C GLN A 73 19.75 8.40 -16.97
N ARG A 74 19.42 7.91 -15.76
CA ARG A 74 20.14 6.84 -15.07
C ARG A 74 19.17 6.00 -14.25
N LEU A 75 19.33 4.69 -14.31
CA LEU A 75 18.62 3.74 -13.47
C LEU A 75 19.62 2.87 -12.71
N GLU A 76 19.50 2.85 -11.38
CA GLU A 76 20.36 2.01 -10.53
C GLU A 76 19.63 0.69 -10.23
N VAL A 77 20.23 -0.43 -10.62
CA VAL A 77 19.61 -1.75 -10.51
C VAL A 77 19.42 -2.15 -9.05
N GLY A 78 20.44 -1.99 -8.20
CA GLY A 78 20.38 -2.35 -6.78
C GLY A 78 19.23 -1.67 -6.00
N PRO A 79 19.12 -0.33 -6.00
CA PRO A 79 18.01 0.37 -5.37
C PRO A 79 16.63 0.00 -5.94
N THR A 80 16.56 -0.26 -7.25
CA THR A 80 15.32 -0.69 -7.90
C THR A 80 14.91 -2.09 -7.47
N MET A 81 15.86 -3.03 -7.36
CA MET A 81 15.62 -4.37 -6.82
C MET A 81 15.18 -4.34 -5.36
N ALA A 82 15.82 -3.50 -4.53
CA ALA A 82 15.44 -3.30 -3.14
C ALA A 82 13.99 -2.78 -3.03
N LEU A 83 13.61 -1.81 -3.87
CA LEU A 83 12.24 -1.29 -3.96
C LEU A 83 11.23 -2.37 -4.36
N CYS A 84 11.53 -3.18 -5.37
CA CYS A 84 10.69 -4.31 -5.79
C CYS A 84 10.49 -5.32 -4.66
N ARG A 85 11.57 -5.68 -3.95
CA ARG A 85 11.51 -6.61 -2.81
C ARG A 85 10.65 -6.05 -1.68
N GLU A 86 10.87 -4.80 -1.28
CA GLU A 86 10.10 -4.17 -0.21
C GLU A 86 8.61 -4.06 -0.58
N LEU A 87 8.30 -3.84 -1.87
CA LEU A 87 6.93 -3.82 -2.37
C LEU A 87 6.23 -5.19 -2.22
N VAL A 88 6.95 -6.30 -2.46
CA VAL A 88 6.41 -7.65 -2.24
C VAL A 88 6.10 -7.86 -0.76
N GLU A 89 7.03 -7.50 0.12
CA GLU A 89 6.90 -7.63 1.58
C GLU A 89 5.72 -6.82 2.12
N VAL A 90 5.61 -5.53 1.73
CA VAL A 90 4.49 -4.68 2.18
C VAL A 90 3.15 -5.11 1.58
N THR A 91 3.14 -5.66 0.35
CA THR A 91 1.91 -6.20 -0.24
C THR A 91 1.40 -7.42 0.52
N ALA A 92 2.30 -8.31 0.95
CA ALA A 92 1.95 -9.43 1.82
C ALA A 92 1.43 -8.93 3.18
N GLN A 93 2.08 -7.92 3.76
CA GLN A 93 1.67 -7.29 5.01
C GLN A 93 0.25 -6.69 4.91
N VAL A 94 -0.05 -5.93 3.85
CA VAL A 94 -1.37 -5.36 3.60
C VAL A 94 -2.44 -6.46 3.55
N ARG A 95 -2.18 -7.55 2.83
CA ARG A 95 -3.12 -8.68 2.75
C ARG A 95 -3.35 -9.35 4.10
N GLN A 96 -2.32 -9.43 4.94
CA GLN A 96 -2.47 -9.96 6.29
C GLN A 96 -3.35 -9.04 7.15
N LEU A 97 -3.09 -7.74 7.11
CA LEU A 97 -3.84 -6.74 7.88
C LEU A 97 -5.30 -6.65 7.45
N GLU A 98 -5.60 -6.79 6.15
CA GLU A 98 -6.96 -6.87 5.63
C GLU A 98 -7.70 -8.09 6.21
N ARG A 99 -7.06 -9.27 6.21
CA ARG A 99 -7.63 -10.47 6.84
C ARG A 99 -7.84 -10.31 8.34
N ASP A 100 -6.89 -9.71 9.04
CA ASP A 100 -6.99 -9.49 10.48
C ASP A 100 -8.14 -8.54 10.81
N LEU A 101 -8.33 -7.47 10.03
CA LEU A 101 -9.47 -6.56 10.16
C LEU A 101 -10.80 -7.30 9.90
N ALA A 102 -10.87 -8.13 8.86
CA ALA A 102 -12.06 -8.88 8.51
C ALA A 102 -12.43 -9.91 9.60
N VAL A 103 -11.46 -10.68 10.10
CA VAL A 103 -11.70 -11.74 11.10
C VAL A 103 -11.99 -11.17 12.49
N ARG A 104 -11.23 -10.15 12.91
CA ARG A 104 -11.30 -9.65 14.30
C ARG A 104 -12.36 -8.59 14.51
N HIS A 105 -12.67 -7.82 13.46
CA HIS A 105 -13.59 -6.68 13.57
C HIS A 105 -14.77 -6.76 12.60
N GLY A 106 -14.76 -7.68 11.63
CA GLY A 106 -15.79 -7.74 10.58
C GLY A 106 -15.67 -6.60 9.56
N SER A 107 -14.59 -5.82 9.63
CA SER A 107 -14.39 -4.63 8.83
C SER A 107 -13.54 -4.93 7.59
N ARG A 108 -13.86 -4.30 6.46
CA ARG A 108 -13.09 -4.43 5.22
C ARG A 108 -12.11 -3.27 5.07
N LEU A 109 -10.86 -3.56 4.73
CA LEU A 109 -9.89 -2.52 4.39
C LEU A 109 -10.28 -1.82 3.09
N THR A 110 -10.32 -0.49 3.12
CA THR A 110 -10.61 0.33 1.94
C THR A 110 -9.62 1.48 1.79
N LEU A 111 -9.43 1.91 0.54
CA LEU A 111 -8.67 3.10 0.19
C LEU A 111 -9.57 3.98 -0.71
N GLY A 112 -9.89 5.20 -0.25
CA GLY A 112 -10.83 6.07 -0.97
C GLY A 112 -12.24 5.48 -1.09
N GLY A 113 -12.64 4.62 -0.15
CA GLY A 113 -13.93 3.92 -0.17
C GLY A 113 -13.99 2.68 -1.07
N ARG A 114 -12.89 2.30 -1.73
CA ARG A 114 -12.81 1.08 -2.56
C ARG A 114 -12.10 -0.05 -1.80
N PRO A 115 -12.52 -1.31 -1.95
CA PRO A 115 -11.81 -2.46 -1.37
C PRO A 115 -10.32 -2.43 -1.68
N TYR A 116 -9.48 -2.71 -0.68
CA TYR A 116 -8.03 -2.67 -0.83
C TYR A 116 -7.36 -3.89 -0.17
N PRO A 117 -6.40 -4.55 -0.84
CA PRO A 117 -5.99 -4.34 -2.23
C PRO A 117 -7.11 -4.81 -3.18
N GLY A 118 -7.36 -4.08 -4.27
CA GLY A 118 -8.51 -4.32 -5.17
C GLY A 118 -8.65 -5.76 -5.67
N LEU A 119 -9.85 -6.10 -6.14
CA LEU A 119 -10.19 -7.42 -6.71
C LEU A 119 -9.62 -7.53 -8.13
N HIS A 120 -8.45 -8.14 -8.29
CA HIS A 120 -7.94 -8.73 -9.53
C HIS A 120 -7.93 -7.85 -10.80
N GLU A 121 -6.77 -7.24 -11.07
CA GLU A 121 -6.11 -7.02 -12.40
C GLU A 121 -5.00 -5.95 -12.27
N GLU A 122 -5.11 -5.06 -11.27
CA GLU A 122 -4.13 -4.00 -10.98
C GLU A 122 -3.15 -4.34 -9.84
N THR A 123 -3.19 -5.57 -9.31
CA THR A 123 -2.23 -6.01 -8.30
C THR A 123 -0.89 -6.27 -8.97
N LEU A 124 -0.03 -5.25 -8.97
CA LEU A 124 1.40 -5.38 -9.18
C LEU A 124 1.92 -6.44 -8.18
N ASP A 125 2.16 -7.64 -8.69
CA ASP A 125 2.60 -8.81 -7.93
C ASP A 125 4.02 -9.21 -8.32
N ALA A 126 4.58 -10.23 -7.65
CA ALA A 126 5.95 -10.67 -7.90
C ALA A 126 6.22 -10.97 -9.39
N PRO A 127 5.34 -11.67 -10.14
CA PRO A 127 5.47 -11.82 -11.59
C PRO A 127 5.61 -10.49 -12.37
N HIS A 128 4.81 -9.48 -12.06
CA HIS A 128 4.93 -8.16 -12.72
C HIS A 128 6.27 -7.49 -12.41
N LEU A 129 6.72 -7.58 -11.16
CA LEU A 129 8.02 -7.03 -10.75
C LEU A 129 9.20 -7.77 -11.38
N ILE A 130 9.12 -9.09 -11.49
CA ILE A 130 10.12 -9.91 -12.18
C ILE A 130 10.19 -9.50 -13.65
N LYS A 131 9.04 -9.34 -14.33
CA LYS A 131 9.01 -8.87 -15.72
C LYS A 131 9.63 -7.49 -15.88
N PHE A 132 9.36 -6.56 -14.97
CA PHE A 132 9.98 -5.24 -14.97
C PHE A 132 11.50 -5.34 -14.81
N MET A 133 11.99 -6.15 -13.87
CA MET A 133 13.44 -6.33 -13.68
C MET A 133 14.12 -7.02 -14.88
N GLN A 134 13.43 -7.97 -15.53
CA GLN A 134 13.91 -8.59 -16.77
C GLN A 134 13.98 -7.58 -17.92
N TYR A 135 12.98 -6.71 -18.06
CA TYR A 135 12.99 -5.61 -19.02
C TYR A 135 14.17 -4.67 -18.78
N VAL A 136 14.39 -4.26 -17.52
CA VAL A 136 15.53 -3.41 -17.14
C VAL A 136 16.87 -4.09 -17.48
N ALA A 137 17.01 -5.39 -17.25
CA ALA A 137 18.24 -6.13 -17.54
C ALA A 137 18.53 -6.27 -19.04
N GLN A 138 17.50 -6.20 -19.89
CA GLN A 138 17.58 -6.31 -21.35
C GLN A 138 17.49 -4.95 -22.05
N TYR A 139 17.44 -3.85 -21.28
CA TYR A 139 17.23 -2.51 -21.82
C TYR A 139 18.46 -2.04 -22.61
N ASP A 140 18.25 -1.71 -23.90
CA ASP A 140 19.27 -1.25 -24.85
C ASP A 140 19.06 0.21 -25.31
N GLY A 141 18.15 0.93 -24.66
CA GLY A 141 17.82 2.32 -24.97
C GLY A 141 18.78 3.36 -24.35
N PRO A 142 18.43 4.66 -24.41
CA PRO A 142 19.32 5.76 -24.05
C PRO A 142 19.58 5.91 -22.54
N VAL A 143 18.81 5.22 -21.69
CA VAL A 143 18.98 5.27 -20.23
C VAL A 143 20.22 4.50 -19.81
N HIS A 144 21.11 5.15 -19.05
CA HIS A 144 22.29 4.51 -18.51
C HIS A 144 21.92 3.59 -17.33
N ILE A 145 21.93 2.29 -17.57
CA ILE A 145 21.72 1.26 -16.54
C ILE A 145 23.01 1.07 -15.75
N VAL A 146 22.96 1.28 -14.44
CA VAL A 146 24.10 1.05 -13.54
C VAL A 146 23.93 -0.31 -12.88
N PRO A 147 24.81 -1.30 -13.21
CA PRO A 147 24.80 -2.59 -12.54
C PRO A 147 25.23 -2.45 -11.07
N GLU A 148 24.94 -3.49 -10.27
CA GLU A 148 25.42 -3.60 -8.89
C GLU A 148 26.95 -3.59 -8.78
#